data_AF-A0AAN8H611-F1
#
_entry.id   AF-A0AAN8H611-F1
#
_cell.length_a   1.000
_cell.length_b   1.000
_cell.length_c   1.000
_cell.angle_alpha   90.00
_cell.angle_beta   90.00
_cell.angle_gamma   90.00
#
_symmetry.space_group_name_H-M   'P 1'
#
loop_
_entity.id
_entity.type
_entity.pdbx_description
1 polymer ?
#
loop_
_entity_poly.entity_id
_entity_poly.type
_entity_poly.pdbx_seq_one_letter_code
_entity_poly.pdbx_strand_id
1 'polypeptide(L)'
;MEKEEEGEEEESEAGEGDEEEEKEEEEEEEGSSEEEEEEEEEEEDAHSDLESEQESEDEETQQEEEETSAQPSLSKEELKAQQEAAKAELPYTFTAPESLSDLKDLLQGHTPDNQRIIVARTQKSNHASLAVGNKLKLQKLLGFLLEYVEDLATRSPPELTTIDKLIPELYTLCQMFPEAACKTMQSILGDAGHSTEEVLEVKGHLPFPTLDMIVYLKLTALLFPTSDFRHPVTTPALLYISQALTKCPVRSLQDMTSGLVLCCLAVEYVSFSKRFLPELINFLAGTLHLAVQDKTSLGYIVVPPFRPSGKCSDLLVVSDAESCKSWSQKSLPLSAAQLLELKNNLDKDHHRLTCLSTCLDLVKRCCLLYKDLMSFSHIFQPIRTLLSKHLSAQALPDPLKELHSEILEIISGVPAAHSRLILEKKKPIPLKLLTPKIVEILDYGKKRGSNREERERERLKHKYKKEFKGALREIRKDTRFLAREKLNEVMDRDSERKKKVRELFGSLATQEGEWKALKRRKNK
;
A
#
# COMPACT_ATOMS: atom_id res chain seq x y z
N MET A 1 33.71 72.49 -8.55
CA MET A 1 33.54 72.39 -7.09
C MET A 1 33.67 70.91 -6.79
N GLU A 2 34.89 70.37 -6.82
CA GLU A 2 35.93 70.45 -5.75
C GLU A 2 35.36 69.95 -4.42
N LYS A 3 35.93 69.00 -3.69
CA LYS A 3 37.22 68.27 -3.68
C LYS A 3 37.06 67.12 -2.66
N GLU A 4 37.51 65.88 -2.90
CA GLU A 4 38.80 65.27 -2.45
C GLU A 4 38.90 65.19 -0.90
N GLU A 5 39.30 64.11 -0.20
CA GLU A 5 40.28 63.00 -0.32
C GLU A 5 39.91 61.99 0.81
N GLU A 6 39.97 60.64 0.75
CA GLU A 6 41.07 59.67 0.54
C GLU A 6 42.29 59.74 1.48
N GLY A 7 42.79 58.56 1.89
CA GLY A 7 44.03 58.33 2.66
C GLY A 7 43.81 57.41 3.88
N GLU A 8 44.03 56.08 3.77
CA GLU A 8 45.33 55.37 3.99
C GLU A 8 45.64 55.21 5.50
N GLU A 9 46.18 54.13 6.07
CA GLU A 9 46.86 52.91 5.61
C GLU A 9 47.09 52.02 6.86
N GLU A 10 47.21 50.69 6.66
CA GLU A 10 48.24 49.75 7.17
C GLU A 10 48.74 49.85 8.64
N GLU A 11 49.17 48.81 9.37
CA GLU A 11 49.42 47.38 9.17
C GLU A 11 49.83 46.82 10.56
N SER A 12 49.58 45.52 10.79
CA SER A 12 50.50 44.59 11.52
C SER A 12 50.70 44.84 13.04
N GLU A 13 51.07 43.92 13.95
CA GLU A 13 51.50 42.52 14.05
C GLU A 13 51.09 42.10 15.49
N ALA A 14 50.50 40.93 15.73
CA ALA A 14 51.10 39.61 15.95
C ALA A 14 51.47 39.27 17.41
N GLY A 15 51.19 38.00 17.74
CA GLY A 15 51.77 37.21 18.84
C GLY A 15 50.90 37.04 20.08
N GLU A 16 50.69 35.86 20.67
CA GLU A 16 51.07 34.47 20.37
C GLU A 16 50.51 33.59 21.52
N GLY A 17 50.35 32.28 21.30
CA GLY A 17 50.09 31.26 22.32
C GLY A 17 48.88 30.37 22.01
N ASP A 18 49.01 29.32 21.17
CA ASP A 18 49.45 27.93 21.50
C ASP A 18 48.57 27.23 22.57
N GLU A 19 48.16 25.97 22.49
CA GLU A 19 48.43 24.85 21.57
C GLU A 19 47.46 23.69 21.91
N GLU A 20 47.41 22.68 21.04
CA GLU A 20 47.07 21.24 21.24
C GLU A 20 45.63 20.83 21.66
N GLU A 21 44.86 20.04 20.91
CA GLU A 21 45.01 18.68 20.30
C GLU A 21 44.64 17.48 21.21
N GLU A 22 44.11 16.45 20.54
CA GLU A 22 43.80 15.05 20.95
C GLU A 22 42.46 14.79 21.67
N LYS A 23 41.49 14.02 21.14
CA LYS A 23 41.35 12.66 20.54
C LYS A 23 40.89 11.58 21.54
N GLU A 24 40.26 10.55 20.97
CA GLU A 24 39.70 9.28 21.52
C GLU A 24 38.16 9.33 21.73
N GLU A 25 37.30 8.66 20.94
CA GLU A 25 37.13 7.20 20.67
C GLU A 25 36.83 6.44 21.99
N GLU A 26 35.82 5.58 22.16
CA GLU A 26 35.19 4.57 21.29
C GLU A 26 33.92 3.99 21.97
N GLU A 27 33.00 3.47 21.15
CA GLU A 27 32.21 2.21 21.23
C GLU A 27 31.33 1.84 22.46
N GLU A 28 30.02 1.68 22.25
CA GLU A 28 29.25 0.44 21.94
C GLU A 28 29.04 -0.50 23.15
N GLU A 29 27.78 -0.79 23.51
CA GLU A 29 27.14 -2.09 23.24
C GLU A 29 25.73 -2.20 23.86
N GLU A 30 25.00 -3.16 23.30
CA GLU A 30 23.59 -3.48 23.35
C GLU A 30 23.04 -3.99 24.71
N GLY A 31 21.71 -4.01 24.81
CA GLY A 31 20.98 -4.66 25.88
C GLY A 31 19.47 -4.74 25.62
N SER A 32 19.08 -5.80 24.90
CA SER A 32 17.72 -6.28 24.60
C SER A 32 16.97 -6.83 25.85
N SER A 33 15.69 -7.20 25.64
CA SER A 33 14.65 -7.83 26.50
C SER A 33 13.72 -6.87 27.25
N GLU A 34 12.45 -6.73 26.83
CA GLU A 34 11.26 -7.57 27.20
C GLU A 34 10.64 -7.01 28.50
N GLU A 35 9.34 -6.75 28.67
CA GLU A 35 8.12 -7.41 28.20
C GLU A 35 6.89 -6.49 28.49
N GLU A 36 5.85 -6.70 27.69
CA GLU A 36 4.41 -6.75 28.02
C GLU A 36 3.68 -5.61 28.73
N GLU A 37 2.64 -5.11 28.06
CA GLU A 37 1.25 -5.03 28.57
C GLU A 37 0.34 -4.55 27.42
N GLU A 38 -0.24 -5.49 26.66
CA GLU A 38 -1.44 -5.23 25.84
C GLU A 38 -2.61 -5.91 26.56
N GLU A 39 -3.60 -5.10 26.94
CA GLU A 39 -4.81 -5.52 27.66
C GLU A 39 -5.73 -6.37 26.77
N GLU A 40 -6.09 -7.54 27.30
CA GLU A 40 -7.13 -8.44 26.81
C GLU A 40 -8.52 -7.84 27.08
N GLU A 41 -9.40 -7.83 26.07
CA GLU A 41 -10.86 -7.85 26.26
C GLU A 41 -11.46 -8.98 25.38
N GLU A 42 -11.56 -10.17 25.98
CA GLU A 42 -12.66 -11.13 25.77
C GLU A 42 -13.92 -10.54 26.46
N GLU A 43 -15.18 -10.75 26.10
CA GLU A 43 -15.92 -11.74 25.32
C GLU A 43 -17.33 -11.11 25.14
N GLU A 44 -18.08 -11.44 24.08
CA GLU A 44 -19.53 -11.67 24.25
C GLU A 44 -20.06 -12.52 23.10
N ASP A 45 -20.21 -13.80 23.46
CA ASP A 45 -20.87 -14.89 22.76
C ASP A 45 -22.39 -14.64 22.72
N ALA A 46 -23.00 -14.79 21.55
CA ALA A 46 -24.45 -14.77 21.38
C ALA A 46 -24.87 -15.73 20.26
N HIS A 47 -24.64 -17.02 20.50
CA HIS A 47 -25.35 -18.09 19.81
C HIS A 47 -26.70 -18.40 20.51
N SER A 48 -27.81 -18.13 19.81
CA SER A 48 -29.11 -18.80 20.02
C SER A 48 -29.84 -18.84 18.69
N ASP A 49 -29.96 -20.03 18.10
CA ASP A 49 -31.27 -20.66 18.02
C ASP A 49 -31.16 -22.13 17.64
N LEU A 50 -31.64 -22.92 18.59
CA LEU A 50 -31.98 -24.33 18.51
C LEU A 50 -33.32 -24.47 17.76
N GLU A 51 -33.38 -25.36 16.79
CA GLU A 51 -34.59 -26.17 16.59
C GLU A 51 -34.17 -27.64 16.45
N SER A 52 -34.54 -28.38 17.48
CA SER A 52 -34.45 -29.83 17.61
C SER A 52 -35.88 -30.39 17.63
N GLU A 53 -36.17 -31.38 16.79
CA GLU A 53 -37.17 -32.43 17.04
C GLU A 53 -36.58 -33.75 16.49
N GLN A 54 -36.07 -34.61 17.38
CA GLN A 54 -36.72 -35.81 17.95
C GLN A 54 -36.80 -36.98 16.94
N GLU A 55 -35.87 -37.93 17.04
CA GLU A 55 -35.86 -39.12 17.91
C GLU A 55 -36.55 -40.34 17.26
N SER A 56 -35.76 -41.38 17.04
CA SER A 56 -36.09 -42.74 17.48
C SER A 56 -34.81 -43.58 17.47
N GLU A 57 -34.39 -43.97 18.67
CA GLU A 57 -33.45 -45.07 18.92
C GLU A 57 -34.13 -46.40 18.61
N ASP A 58 -33.35 -47.37 18.13
CA ASP A 58 -33.32 -48.71 18.73
C ASP A 58 -32.09 -49.47 18.20
N GLU A 59 -31.16 -49.80 19.10
CA GLU A 59 -30.22 -50.89 18.93
C GLU A 59 -30.96 -52.21 19.22
N GLU A 60 -30.77 -53.24 18.40
CA GLU A 60 -30.40 -54.57 18.90
C GLU A 60 -30.00 -55.53 17.75
N THR A 61 -28.83 -56.14 17.96
CA THR A 61 -28.29 -57.33 17.28
C THR A 61 -29.24 -58.54 17.31
N GLN A 62 -29.39 -59.27 16.20
CA GLN A 62 -29.31 -60.73 16.18
C GLN A 62 -29.24 -61.35 14.76
N GLN A 63 -28.69 -62.56 14.74
CA GLN A 63 -28.19 -63.36 13.62
C GLN A 63 -29.29 -64.05 12.78
N GLU A 64 -28.86 -64.41 11.58
CA GLU A 64 -29.35 -65.38 10.59
C GLU A 64 -30.44 -66.39 11.02
N GLU A 65 -31.52 -66.48 10.22
CA GLU A 65 -32.08 -67.74 9.73
C GLU A 65 -32.61 -67.56 8.28
N GLU A 66 -32.32 -68.54 7.43
CA GLU A 66 -32.77 -68.68 6.05
C GLU A 66 -34.27 -69.05 5.96
N GLU A 67 -35.02 -68.48 5.00
CA GLU A 67 -35.51 -69.18 3.81
C GLU A 67 -36.70 -68.48 3.11
N THR A 68 -36.53 -68.28 1.80
CA THR A 68 -37.54 -68.29 0.71
C THR A 68 -38.59 -67.18 0.59
N SER A 69 -38.46 -66.33 -0.43
CA SER A 69 -39.23 -66.46 -1.70
C SER A 69 -39.15 -65.21 -2.59
N ALA A 70 -38.86 -65.47 -3.87
CA ALA A 70 -39.21 -64.70 -5.09
C ALA A 70 -38.74 -63.24 -5.23
N GLN A 71 -37.54 -63.06 -5.80
CA GLN A 71 -37.21 -61.86 -6.60
C GLN A 71 -37.75 -62.02 -8.03
N PRO A 72 -38.34 -60.99 -8.66
CA PRO A 72 -38.44 -60.94 -10.11
C PRO A 72 -37.03 -60.75 -10.66
N SER A 73 -36.60 -61.65 -11.55
CA SER A 73 -35.32 -61.58 -12.23
C SER A 73 -35.26 -60.32 -13.11
N LEU A 74 -34.56 -59.28 -12.65
CA LEU A 74 -34.15 -58.17 -13.49
C LEU A 74 -33.22 -58.70 -14.60
N SER A 75 -33.43 -58.20 -15.81
CA SER A 75 -32.70 -58.65 -16.99
C SER A 75 -31.22 -58.26 -16.91
N LYS A 76 -30.34 -59.03 -17.57
CA LYS A 76 -28.89 -58.72 -17.66
C LYS A 76 -28.60 -57.35 -18.31
N GLU A 77 -29.58 -56.76 -18.97
CA GLU A 77 -29.51 -55.43 -19.58
C GLU A 77 -29.83 -54.32 -18.55
N GLU A 78 -30.79 -54.52 -17.66
CA GLU A 78 -31.09 -53.58 -16.56
C GLU A 78 -29.98 -53.55 -15.50
N LEU A 79 -29.35 -54.70 -15.20
CA LEU A 79 -28.19 -54.76 -14.30
C LEU A 79 -26.94 -54.09 -14.90
N LYS A 80 -26.76 -54.16 -16.22
CA LYS A 80 -25.70 -53.42 -16.93
C LYS A 80 -26.00 -51.93 -17.00
N ALA A 81 -27.25 -51.55 -17.25
CA ALA A 81 -27.69 -50.16 -17.24
C ALA A 81 -27.59 -49.53 -15.83
N GLN A 82 -27.91 -50.29 -14.77
CA GLN A 82 -27.72 -49.86 -13.38
C GLN A 82 -26.23 -49.81 -12.99
N GLN A 83 -25.39 -50.73 -13.50
CA GLN A 83 -23.94 -50.64 -13.30
C GLN A 83 -23.28 -49.51 -14.11
N GLU A 84 -23.79 -49.16 -15.29
CA GLU A 84 -23.35 -47.99 -16.06
C GLU A 84 -23.85 -46.69 -15.44
N ALA A 85 -25.07 -46.67 -14.88
CA ALA A 85 -25.58 -45.56 -14.08
C ALA A 85 -24.80 -45.39 -12.76
N ALA A 86 -24.47 -46.48 -12.06
CA ALA A 86 -23.64 -46.44 -10.85
C ALA A 86 -22.17 -46.08 -11.15
N LYS A 87 -21.66 -46.36 -12.35
CA LYS A 87 -20.36 -45.84 -12.84
C LYS A 87 -20.42 -44.36 -13.23
N ALA A 88 -21.60 -43.86 -13.57
CA ALA A 88 -21.85 -42.43 -13.78
C ALA A 88 -22.05 -41.68 -12.45
N GLU A 89 -22.44 -42.37 -11.37
CA GLU A 89 -22.52 -41.83 -10.02
C GLU A 89 -21.12 -41.72 -9.40
N LEU A 90 -20.56 -40.50 -9.45
CA LEU A 90 -19.31 -40.18 -8.79
C LEU A 90 -19.39 -40.44 -7.27
N PRO A 91 -18.33 -40.93 -6.63
CA PRO A 91 -18.22 -41.02 -5.17
C PRO A 91 -18.53 -39.70 -4.46
N TYR A 92 -19.19 -39.76 -3.30
CA TYR A 92 -19.51 -38.57 -2.52
C TYR A 92 -18.28 -38.00 -1.78
N THR A 93 -17.34 -38.87 -1.38
CA THR A 93 -16.11 -38.53 -0.68
C THR A 93 -14.89 -38.77 -1.58
N PHE A 94 -13.99 -37.79 -1.60
CA PHE A 94 -12.71 -37.89 -2.29
C PHE A 94 -11.61 -37.41 -1.36
N THR A 95 -10.51 -38.16 -1.29
CA THR A 95 -9.32 -37.73 -0.55
C THR A 95 -8.59 -36.63 -1.33
N ALA A 96 -8.11 -35.59 -0.65
CA ALA A 96 -7.31 -34.56 -1.29
C ALA A 96 -6.03 -35.19 -1.91
N PRO A 97 -5.75 -34.96 -3.21
CA PRO A 97 -4.58 -35.52 -3.87
C PRO A 97 -3.30 -34.96 -3.28
N GLU A 98 -2.28 -35.81 -3.16
CA GLU A 98 -0.99 -35.43 -2.56
C GLU A 98 0.05 -35.04 -3.63
N SER A 99 -0.18 -35.43 -4.88
CA SER A 99 0.61 -35.06 -6.05
C SER A 99 -0.24 -34.63 -7.25
N LEU A 100 0.39 -33.94 -8.20
CA LEU A 100 -0.24 -33.55 -9.46
C LEU A 100 -0.61 -34.77 -10.33
N SER A 101 0.16 -35.87 -10.27
CA SER A 101 -0.22 -37.13 -10.94
C SER A 101 -1.51 -37.70 -10.38
N ASP A 102 -1.68 -37.69 -9.05
CA ASP A 102 -2.91 -38.20 -8.42
C ASP A 102 -4.13 -37.36 -8.83
N LEU A 103 -3.95 -36.04 -8.93
CA LEU A 103 -5.01 -35.14 -9.41
C LEU A 103 -5.38 -35.43 -10.87
N LYS A 104 -4.38 -35.67 -11.74
CA LYS A 104 -4.61 -36.05 -13.13
C LYS A 104 -5.38 -37.37 -13.23
N ASP A 105 -4.94 -38.40 -12.50
CA ASP A 105 -5.58 -39.71 -12.49
C ASP A 105 -7.03 -39.64 -11.97
N LEU A 106 -7.29 -38.77 -10.99
CA LEU A 106 -8.62 -38.53 -10.44
C LEU A 106 -9.57 -37.83 -11.44
N LEU A 107 -9.05 -36.96 -12.30
CA LEU A 107 -9.85 -36.14 -13.22
C LEU A 107 -9.91 -36.70 -14.64
N GLN A 108 -8.92 -37.52 -15.04
CA GLN A 108 -8.79 -38.03 -16.39
C GLN A 108 -9.95 -38.98 -16.74
N GLY A 109 -10.53 -38.79 -17.94
CA GLY A 109 -11.65 -39.61 -18.43
C GLY A 109 -13.03 -39.16 -17.98
N HIS A 110 -13.12 -38.14 -17.10
CA HIS A 110 -14.39 -37.54 -16.70
C HIS A 110 -14.75 -36.32 -17.56
N THR A 111 -16.06 -36.08 -17.73
CA THR A 111 -16.58 -34.88 -18.42
C THR A 111 -16.22 -33.61 -17.65
N PRO A 112 -16.17 -32.43 -18.31
CA PRO A 112 -15.87 -31.16 -17.63
C PRO A 112 -16.75 -30.86 -16.41
N ASP A 113 -18.04 -31.16 -16.49
CA ASP A 113 -18.97 -30.98 -15.37
C ASP A 113 -18.69 -31.98 -14.23
N ASN A 114 -18.30 -33.21 -14.57
CA ASN A 114 -17.92 -34.21 -13.57
C ASN A 114 -16.59 -33.85 -12.89
N GLN A 115 -15.59 -33.36 -13.63
CA GLN A 115 -14.33 -32.88 -13.07
C GLN A 115 -14.58 -31.76 -12.06
N ARG A 116 -15.45 -30.80 -12.40
CA ARG A 116 -15.90 -29.75 -11.47
C ARG A 116 -16.50 -30.33 -10.19
N ILE A 117 -17.43 -31.29 -10.31
CA ILE A 117 -18.09 -31.93 -9.16
C ILE A 117 -17.08 -32.66 -8.27
N ILE A 118 -16.13 -33.38 -8.87
CA ILE A 118 -15.06 -34.08 -8.15
C ILE A 118 -14.24 -33.09 -7.33
N VAL A 119 -13.79 -31.99 -7.93
CA VAL A 119 -13.02 -30.96 -7.22
C VAL A 119 -13.86 -30.33 -6.10
N ALA A 120 -15.12 -29.98 -6.37
CA ALA A 120 -16.01 -29.41 -5.36
C ALA A 120 -16.25 -30.36 -4.17
N ARG A 121 -16.45 -31.66 -4.44
CA ARG A 121 -16.59 -32.68 -3.38
C ARG A 121 -15.28 -32.90 -2.62
N THR A 122 -14.14 -32.85 -3.30
CA THR A 122 -12.82 -32.91 -2.67
C THR A 122 -12.61 -31.73 -1.72
N GLN A 123 -12.97 -30.51 -2.12
CA GLN A 123 -12.90 -29.33 -1.25
C GLN A 123 -13.81 -29.45 -0.02
N LYS A 124 -15.04 -29.93 -0.19
CA LYS A 124 -16.01 -30.09 0.91
C LYS A 124 -15.61 -31.19 1.89
N SER A 125 -15.22 -32.35 1.39
CA SER A 125 -14.84 -33.50 2.21
C SER A 125 -13.51 -33.30 2.95
N ASN A 126 -12.64 -32.42 2.45
CA ASN A 126 -11.38 -32.06 3.09
C ASN A 126 -11.40 -30.62 3.63
N HIS A 127 -12.56 -30.12 4.05
CA HIS A 127 -12.66 -28.76 4.60
C HIS A 127 -11.73 -28.57 5.82
N ALA A 128 -11.21 -27.35 6.01
CA ALA A 128 -10.22 -27.04 7.03
C ALA A 128 -10.71 -27.31 8.47
N SER A 129 -12.03 -27.24 8.70
CA SER A 129 -12.65 -27.53 10.00
C SER A 129 -12.68 -29.02 10.37
N LEU A 130 -12.51 -29.93 9.41
CA LEU A 130 -12.65 -31.38 9.64
C LEU A 130 -11.40 -32.02 10.22
N ALA A 131 -10.20 -31.55 9.84
CA ALA A 131 -8.94 -32.06 10.37
C ALA A 131 -7.80 -31.04 10.24
N VAL A 132 -6.90 -31.01 11.23
CA VAL A 132 -5.79 -30.05 11.33
C VAL A 132 -4.82 -30.10 10.13
N GLY A 133 -4.69 -31.26 9.47
CA GLY A 133 -3.84 -31.44 8.27
C GLY A 133 -4.47 -30.99 6.95
N ASN A 134 -5.79 -30.79 6.90
CA ASN A 134 -6.51 -30.52 5.66
C ASN A 134 -6.19 -29.15 5.06
N LYS A 135 -5.89 -28.15 5.91
CA LYS A 135 -5.51 -26.80 5.48
C LYS A 135 -4.32 -26.84 4.52
N LEU A 136 -3.25 -27.55 4.88
CA LEU A 136 -2.06 -27.67 4.04
C LEU A 136 -2.34 -28.47 2.77
N LYS A 137 -3.17 -29.52 2.85
CA LYS A 137 -3.57 -30.31 1.67
C LYS A 137 -4.37 -29.48 0.66
N LEU A 138 -5.32 -28.66 1.12
CA LEU A 138 -6.08 -27.77 0.25
C LEU A 138 -5.25 -26.62 -0.33
N GLN A 139 -4.27 -26.10 0.41
CA GLN A 139 -3.32 -25.12 -0.13
C GLN A 139 -2.46 -25.71 -1.25
N LYS A 140 -1.98 -26.96 -1.09
CA LYS A 140 -1.26 -27.67 -2.16
C LYS A 140 -2.16 -27.98 -3.35
N LEU A 141 -3.41 -28.37 -3.09
CA LEU A 141 -4.42 -28.62 -4.13
C LEU A 141 -4.62 -27.38 -5.02
N LEU A 142 -4.61 -26.16 -4.46
CA LEU A 142 -4.68 -24.94 -5.26
C LEU A 142 -3.53 -24.85 -6.27
N GLY A 143 -2.30 -25.12 -5.83
CA GLY A 143 -1.13 -25.17 -6.72
C GLY A 143 -1.30 -26.22 -7.82
N PHE A 144 -1.67 -27.45 -7.44
CA PHE A 144 -1.88 -28.54 -8.40
C PHE A 144 -2.99 -28.24 -9.42
N LEU A 145 -4.06 -27.56 -9.01
CA LEU A 145 -5.13 -27.15 -9.93
C LEU A 145 -4.65 -26.07 -10.89
N LEU A 146 -3.83 -25.12 -10.45
CA LEU A 146 -3.24 -24.11 -11.33
C LEU A 146 -2.27 -24.75 -12.34
N GLU A 147 -1.43 -25.69 -11.93
CA GLU A 147 -0.56 -26.47 -12.83
C GLU A 147 -1.39 -27.34 -13.80
N TYR A 148 -2.48 -27.95 -13.32
CA TYR A 148 -3.40 -28.70 -14.17
C TYR A 148 -4.09 -27.80 -15.22
N VAL A 149 -4.40 -26.55 -14.88
CA VAL A 149 -4.92 -25.58 -15.86
C VAL A 149 -3.89 -25.28 -16.95
N GLU A 150 -2.61 -25.16 -16.61
CA GLU A 150 -1.53 -25.02 -17.60
C GLU A 150 -1.45 -26.25 -18.52
N ASP A 151 -1.52 -27.47 -17.95
CA ASP A 151 -1.58 -28.70 -18.75
C ASP A 151 -2.79 -28.72 -19.71
N LEU A 152 -3.96 -28.29 -19.25
CA LEU A 152 -5.17 -28.23 -20.09
C LEU A 152 -5.06 -27.18 -21.21
N ALA A 153 -4.36 -26.07 -20.94
CA ALA A 153 -4.13 -25.00 -21.90
C ALA A 153 -3.06 -25.36 -22.94
N THR A 154 -2.10 -26.22 -22.60
CA THR A 154 -1.02 -26.66 -23.50
C THR A 154 -1.40 -27.86 -24.39
N ARG A 155 -2.48 -28.60 -24.08
CA ARG A 155 -3.02 -29.67 -24.93
C ARG A 155 -3.43 -29.17 -26.33
N SER A 156 -3.39 -30.06 -27.31
CA SER A 156 -3.80 -29.79 -28.69
C SER A 156 -4.94 -30.74 -29.13
N PRO A 157 -6.21 -30.29 -29.18
CA PRO A 157 -6.71 -28.93 -28.92
C PRO A 157 -6.79 -28.60 -27.40
N PRO A 158 -6.79 -27.31 -27.03
CA PRO A 158 -6.88 -26.88 -25.64
C PRO A 158 -8.28 -27.11 -25.05
N GLU A 159 -8.35 -27.59 -23.82
CA GLU A 159 -9.60 -27.93 -23.12
C GLU A 159 -10.17 -26.72 -22.35
N LEU A 160 -10.46 -25.63 -23.07
CA LEU A 160 -10.91 -24.36 -22.47
C LEU A 160 -12.24 -24.47 -21.71
N THR A 161 -13.12 -25.40 -22.11
CA THR A 161 -14.39 -25.66 -21.43
C THR A 161 -14.19 -26.27 -20.05
N THR A 162 -13.20 -27.15 -19.90
CA THR A 162 -12.82 -27.72 -18.60
C THR A 162 -12.26 -26.64 -17.69
N ILE A 163 -11.38 -25.78 -18.21
CA ILE A 163 -10.82 -24.66 -17.45
C ILE A 163 -11.93 -23.74 -16.94
N ASP A 164 -12.85 -23.31 -17.81
CA ASP A 164 -13.98 -22.42 -17.44
C ASP A 164 -14.85 -23.01 -16.31
N LYS A 165 -15.09 -24.32 -16.36
CA LYS A 165 -15.87 -25.03 -15.34
C LYS A 165 -15.15 -25.13 -13.99
N LEU A 166 -13.82 -25.09 -13.95
CA LEU A 166 -13.01 -25.17 -12.72
C LEU A 166 -12.78 -23.81 -12.06
N ILE A 167 -13.05 -22.69 -12.74
CA ILE A 167 -12.84 -21.33 -12.21
C ILE A 167 -13.60 -21.09 -10.89
N PRO A 168 -14.89 -21.48 -10.73
CA PRO A 168 -15.61 -21.27 -9.48
C PRO A 168 -14.94 -21.98 -8.29
N GLU A 169 -14.42 -23.19 -8.50
CA GLU A 169 -13.73 -24.01 -7.51
C GLU A 169 -12.34 -23.47 -7.19
N LEU A 170 -11.66 -22.85 -8.16
CA LEU A 170 -10.44 -22.09 -7.90
C LEU A 170 -10.74 -20.84 -7.07
N TYR A 171 -11.82 -20.12 -7.39
CA TYR A 171 -12.24 -18.93 -6.65
C TYR A 171 -12.57 -19.25 -5.20
N THR A 172 -13.28 -20.34 -4.91
CA THR A 172 -13.56 -20.77 -3.53
C THR A 172 -12.27 -21.07 -2.76
N LEU A 173 -11.29 -21.74 -3.37
CA LEU A 173 -9.98 -21.99 -2.75
C LEU A 173 -9.22 -20.68 -2.50
N CYS A 174 -9.27 -19.72 -3.43
CA CYS A 174 -8.65 -18.41 -3.25
C CYS A 174 -9.28 -17.63 -2.09
N GLN A 175 -10.61 -17.70 -1.91
CA GLN A 175 -11.29 -17.07 -0.77
C GLN A 175 -10.93 -17.73 0.56
N MET A 176 -10.77 -19.07 0.59
CA MET A 176 -10.36 -19.78 1.80
C MET A 176 -8.89 -19.54 2.16
N PHE A 177 -8.00 -19.39 1.17
CA PHE A 177 -6.55 -19.27 1.37
C PHE A 177 -5.93 -18.15 0.52
N PRO A 178 -6.24 -16.88 0.78
CA PRO A 178 -5.82 -15.75 -0.05
C PRO A 178 -4.29 -15.57 -0.10
N GLU A 179 -3.60 -15.76 1.02
CA GLU A 179 -2.13 -15.64 1.07
C GLU A 179 -1.42 -16.71 0.24
N ALA A 180 -1.91 -17.96 0.30
CA ALA A 180 -1.36 -19.05 -0.49
C ALA A 180 -1.59 -18.80 -1.98
N ALA A 181 -2.81 -18.39 -2.36
CA ALA A 181 -3.16 -18.04 -3.74
C ALA A 181 -2.31 -16.88 -4.30
N CYS A 182 -2.09 -15.85 -3.48
CA CYS A 182 -1.22 -14.74 -3.84
C CYS A 182 0.22 -15.21 -4.08
N LYS A 183 0.78 -16.01 -3.16
CA LYS A 183 2.15 -16.52 -3.29
C LYS A 183 2.34 -17.42 -4.52
N THR A 184 1.40 -18.33 -4.79
CA THR A 184 1.47 -19.20 -5.96
C THR A 184 1.40 -18.40 -7.25
N MET A 185 0.47 -17.45 -7.37
CA MET A 185 0.37 -16.61 -8.57
C MET A 185 1.57 -15.66 -8.72
N GLN A 186 2.12 -15.17 -7.62
CA GLN A 186 3.37 -14.39 -7.64
C GLN A 186 4.56 -15.21 -8.14
N SER A 187 4.67 -16.48 -7.74
CA SER A 187 5.71 -17.36 -8.28
C SER A 187 5.54 -17.52 -9.78
N ILE A 188 4.35 -17.89 -10.25
CA ILE A 188 4.07 -18.10 -11.68
C ILE A 188 4.39 -16.83 -12.50
N LEU A 189 3.90 -15.67 -12.07
CA LEU A 189 4.15 -14.39 -12.77
C LEU A 189 5.62 -13.94 -12.65
N GLY A 190 6.27 -14.22 -11.52
CA GLY A 190 7.68 -13.91 -11.28
C GLY A 190 8.59 -14.74 -12.17
N ASP A 191 8.37 -16.05 -12.21
CA ASP A 191 9.11 -17.01 -13.05
C ASP A 191 8.92 -16.68 -14.54
N ALA A 192 7.69 -16.36 -14.95
CA ALA A 192 7.41 -15.87 -16.30
C ALA A 192 8.12 -14.53 -16.59
N GLY A 193 8.12 -13.61 -15.65
CA GLY A 193 8.82 -12.32 -15.75
C GLY A 193 10.32 -12.50 -15.95
N HIS A 194 10.98 -13.27 -15.08
CA HIS A 194 12.40 -13.58 -15.17
C HIS A 194 12.74 -14.28 -16.50
N SER A 195 11.94 -15.28 -16.89
CA SER A 195 12.11 -15.98 -18.18
C SER A 195 12.01 -15.03 -19.37
N THR A 196 11.09 -14.05 -19.32
CA THR A 196 11.01 -13.04 -20.40
C THR A 196 12.22 -12.12 -20.40
N GLU A 197 12.72 -11.69 -19.24
CA GLU A 197 13.89 -10.82 -19.15
C GLU A 197 15.14 -11.49 -19.72
N GLU A 198 15.39 -12.75 -19.37
CA GLU A 198 16.49 -13.55 -19.92
C GLU A 198 16.41 -13.65 -21.45
N VAL A 199 15.21 -13.93 -21.98
CA VAL A 199 15.00 -14.01 -23.44
C VAL A 199 15.23 -12.66 -24.11
N LEU A 200 14.85 -11.56 -23.46
CA LEU A 200 15.05 -10.21 -23.97
C LEU A 200 16.54 -9.86 -24.01
N GLU A 201 17.32 -10.20 -22.99
CA GLU A 201 18.77 -9.98 -22.95
C GLU A 201 19.50 -10.77 -24.05
N VAL A 202 19.11 -12.03 -24.27
CA VAL A 202 19.77 -12.91 -25.24
C VAL A 202 19.37 -12.59 -26.68
N LYS A 203 18.06 -12.43 -26.95
CA LYS A 203 17.53 -12.33 -28.33
C LYS A 203 17.20 -10.89 -28.74
N GLY A 204 17.15 -9.94 -27.80
CA GLY A 204 16.76 -8.55 -28.04
C GLY A 204 15.28 -8.35 -28.35
N HIS A 205 14.47 -9.41 -28.35
CA HIS A 205 13.03 -9.36 -28.60
C HIS A 205 12.29 -10.49 -27.88
N LEU A 206 11.04 -10.24 -27.47
CA LEU A 206 10.20 -11.24 -26.81
C LEU A 206 9.30 -11.97 -27.81
N PRO A 207 9.11 -13.30 -27.69
CA PRO A 207 7.97 -13.97 -28.31
C PRO A 207 6.67 -13.57 -27.59
N PHE A 208 5.53 -13.68 -28.28
CA PHE A 208 4.24 -13.54 -27.61
C PHE A 208 4.04 -14.65 -26.55
N PRO A 209 3.33 -14.37 -25.45
CA PRO A 209 3.03 -15.37 -24.44
C PRO A 209 2.23 -16.51 -25.03
N THR A 210 2.49 -17.71 -24.52
CA THR A 210 1.75 -18.93 -24.84
C THR A 210 0.35 -18.90 -24.21
N LEU A 211 -0.51 -19.84 -24.63
CA LEU A 211 -1.92 -19.84 -24.23
C LEU A 211 -2.11 -20.04 -22.72
N ASP A 212 -1.30 -20.88 -22.09
CA ASP A 212 -1.20 -21.08 -20.64
C ASP A 212 -1.03 -19.75 -19.88
N MET A 213 -0.03 -18.94 -20.24
CA MET A 213 0.18 -17.63 -19.63
C MET A 213 -0.99 -16.66 -19.89
N ILE A 214 -1.58 -16.68 -21.09
CA ILE A 214 -2.79 -15.88 -21.38
C ILE A 214 -3.97 -16.29 -20.48
N VAL A 215 -4.14 -17.60 -20.23
CA VAL A 215 -5.14 -18.14 -19.32
C VAL A 215 -4.84 -17.70 -17.88
N TYR A 216 -3.59 -17.75 -17.42
CA TYR A 216 -3.22 -17.24 -16.09
C TYR A 216 -3.51 -15.74 -15.91
N LEU A 217 -3.23 -14.93 -16.93
CA LEU A 217 -3.57 -13.50 -16.91
C LEU A 217 -5.09 -13.29 -16.85
N LYS A 218 -5.89 -14.12 -17.55
CA LYS A 218 -7.34 -14.09 -17.46
C LYS A 218 -7.85 -14.52 -16.08
N LEU A 219 -7.32 -15.61 -15.54
CA LEU A 219 -7.66 -16.08 -14.19
C LEU A 219 -7.34 -15.02 -13.15
N THR A 220 -6.20 -14.36 -13.26
CA THR A 220 -5.81 -13.28 -12.36
C THR A 220 -6.84 -12.14 -12.32
N ALA A 221 -7.43 -11.79 -13.46
CA ALA A 221 -8.48 -10.76 -13.55
C ALA A 221 -9.81 -11.19 -12.91
N LEU A 222 -10.10 -12.51 -12.89
CA LEU A 222 -11.33 -13.07 -12.34
C LEU A 222 -11.22 -13.34 -10.83
N LEU A 223 -10.04 -13.77 -10.38
CA LEU A 223 -9.80 -14.18 -9.00
C LEU A 223 -9.46 -13.01 -8.08
N PHE A 224 -8.83 -11.95 -8.60
CA PHE A 224 -8.30 -10.83 -7.81
C PHE A 224 -8.84 -9.48 -8.30
N PRO A 225 -8.96 -8.48 -7.40
CA PRO A 225 -9.45 -7.14 -7.77
C PRO A 225 -8.47 -6.41 -8.69
N THR A 226 -8.99 -5.91 -9.81
CA THR A 226 -8.25 -5.10 -10.82
C THR A 226 -8.38 -3.59 -10.58
N SER A 227 -9.21 -3.17 -9.63
CA SER A 227 -9.49 -1.78 -9.28
C SER A 227 -8.38 -1.10 -8.45
N ASP A 228 -7.71 -1.89 -7.61
CA ASP A 228 -6.90 -1.41 -6.49
C ASP A 228 -5.69 -0.62 -6.93
N PHE A 229 -5.34 0.45 -6.19
CA PHE A 229 -4.20 1.33 -6.52
C PHE A 229 -2.93 0.52 -6.80
N ARG A 230 -2.60 -0.41 -5.90
CA ARG A 230 -1.51 -1.37 -6.03
C ARG A 230 -1.97 -2.68 -5.43
N HIS A 231 -1.80 -3.77 -6.16
CA HIS A 231 -2.17 -5.10 -5.70
C HIS A 231 -1.06 -6.11 -6.04
N PRO A 232 -0.72 -7.04 -5.12
CA PRO A 232 0.46 -7.90 -5.21
C PRO A 232 0.50 -8.84 -6.43
N VAL A 233 -0.66 -9.14 -7.03
CA VAL A 233 -0.79 -10.07 -8.16
C VAL A 233 -1.23 -9.37 -9.46
N THR A 234 -2.36 -8.66 -9.44
CA THR A 234 -2.90 -7.95 -10.62
C THR A 234 -1.99 -6.83 -11.15
N THR A 235 -1.21 -6.15 -10.30
CA THR A 235 -0.27 -5.11 -10.78
C THR A 235 0.88 -5.73 -11.57
N PRO A 236 1.60 -6.77 -11.08
CA PRO A 236 2.55 -7.53 -11.90
C PRO A 236 1.94 -8.11 -13.19
N ALA A 237 0.73 -8.67 -13.14
CA ALA A 237 0.07 -9.19 -14.33
C ALA A 237 -0.18 -8.09 -15.39
N LEU A 238 -0.62 -6.90 -14.96
CA LEU A 238 -0.80 -5.76 -15.86
C LEU A 238 0.54 -5.25 -16.44
N LEU A 239 1.62 -5.29 -15.65
CA LEU A 239 2.97 -4.96 -16.11
C LEU A 239 3.48 -5.98 -17.15
N TYR A 240 3.21 -7.28 -16.93
CA TYR A 240 3.53 -8.31 -17.91
C TYR A 240 2.80 -8.06 -19.24
N ILE A 241 1.50 -7.73 -19.18
CA ILE A 241 0.71 -7.39 -20.37
C ILE A 241 1.30 -6.16 -21.09
N SER A 242 1.67 -5.09 -20.37
CA SER A 242 2.24 -3.89 -20.99
C SER A 242 3.62 -4.15 -21.62
N GLN A 243 4.45 -4.97 -20.97
CA GLN A 243 5.74 -5.41 -21.51
C GLN A 243 5.57 -6.25 -22.77
N ALA A 244 4.64 -7.21 -22.78
CA ALA A 244 4.33 -8.02 -23.95
C ALA A 244 3.84 -7.17 -25.13
N LEU A 245 2.93 -6.21 -24.90
CA LEU A 245 2.42 -5.32 -25.94
C LEU A 245 3.49 -4.40 -26.54
N THR A 246 4.55 -4.07 -25.79
CA THR A 246 5.62 -3.15 -26.26
C THR A 246 6.81 -3.86 -26.89
N LYS A 247 7.17 -5.03 -26.38
CA LYS A 247 8.43 -5.72 -26.73
C LYS A 247 8.24 -6.89 -27.70
N CYS A 248 7.03 -7.40 -27.89
CA CYS A 248 6.77 -8.53 -28.79
C CYS A 248 6.55 -8.04 -30.24
N PRO A 249 7.45 -8.34 -31.19
CA PRO A 249 7.26 -7.98 -32.60
C PRO A 249 6.20 -8.87 -33.25
N VAL A 250 5.21 -8.26 -33.88
CA VAL A 250 4.19 -8.98 -34.66
C VAL A 250 4.79 -9.43 -35.99
N ARG A 251 5.06 -10.74 -36.14
CA ARG A 251 5.64 -11.33 -37.35
C ARG A 251 4.64 -12.21 -38.11
N SER A 252 3.66 -12.78 -37.41
CA SER A 252 2.66 -13.70 -37.93
C SER A 252 1.22 -13.29 -37.58
N LEU A 253 0.23 -13.89 -38.26
CA LEU A 253 -1.18 -13.71 -37.90
C LEU A 253 -1.52 -14.28 -36.51
N GLN A 254 -0.79 -15.30 -36.06
CA GLN A 254 -0.92 -15.86 -34.72
C GLN A 254 -0.42 -14.88 -33.65
N ASP A 255 0.70 -14.23 -33.91
CA ASP A 255 1.25 -13.16 -33.05
C ASP A 255 0.24 -12.02 -32.92
N MET A 256 -0.42 -11.67 -34.03
CA MET A 256 -1.48 -10.66 -34.06
C MET A 256 -2.68 -11.06 -33.19
N THR A 257 -3.16 -12.29 -33.31
CA THR A 257 -4.24 -12.81 -32.46
C THR A 257 -3.85 -12.76 -30.99
N SER A 258 -2.65 -13.20 -30.65
CA SER A 258 -2.14 -13.21 -29.28
C SER A 258 -2.06 -11.79 -28.71
N GLY A 259 -1.56 -10.83 -29.49
CA GLY A 259 -1.55 -9.42 -29.11
C GLY A 259 -2.94 -8.81 -28.94
N LEU A 260 -3.90 -9.13 -29.81
CA LEU A 260 -5.29 -8.68 -29.68
C LEU A 260 -5.97 -9.27 -28.44
N VAL A 261 -5.70 -10.53 -28.11
CA VAL A 261 -6.19 -11.14 -26.86
C VAL A 261 -5.60 -10.42 -25.64
N LEU A 262 -4.31 -10.08 -25.65
CA LEU A 262 -3.70 -9.26 -24.60
C LEU A 262 -4.34 -7.86 -24.52
N CYS A 263 -4.70 -7.25 -25.65
CA CYS A 263 -5.44 -5.98 -25.64
C CYS A 263 -6.85 -6.14 -25.03
N CYS A 264 -7.56 -7.24 -25.30
CA CYS A 264 -8.83 -7.54 -24.64
C CYS A 264 -8.65 -7.64 -23.12
N LEU A 265 -7.63 -8.36 -22.66
CA LEU A 265 -7.30 -8.48 -21.24
C LEU A 265 -6.94 -7.10 -20.65
N ALA A 266 -6.09 -6.32 -21.31
CA ALA A 266 -5.74 -4.98 -20.85
C ALA A 266 -6.97 -4.08 -20.65
N VAL A 267 -7.93 -4.11 -21.58
CA VAL A 267 -9.20 -3.38 -21.44
C VAL A 267 -10.01 -3.91 -20.26
N GLU A 268 -10.04 -5.22 -20.03
CA GLU A 268 -10.74 -5.82 -18.89
C GLU A 268 -10.15 -5.36 -17.54
N TYR A 269 -8.83 -5.40 -17.38
CA TYR A 269 -8.13 -4.93 -16.17
C TYR A 269 -8.38 -3.44 -15.88
N VAL A 270 -8.51 -2.64 -16.93
CA VAL A 270 -8.63 -1.18 -16.82
C VAL A 270 -10.10 -0.72 -16.81
N SER A 271 -11.04 -1.57 -17.21
CA SER A 271 -12.46 -1.21 -17.41
C SER A 271 -13.09 -0.48 -16.22
N PHE A 272 -12.81 -0.96 -15.00
CA PHE A 272 -13.32 -0.35 -13.76
C PHE A 272 -12.43 0.78 -13.25
N SER A 273 -11.09 0.60 -13.29
CA SER A 273 -10.13 1.56 -12.73
C SER A 273 -9.92 2.81 -13.60
N LYS A 274 -10.30 2.74 -14.89
CA LYS A 274 -10.15 3.79 -15.92
C LYS A 274 -8.73 4.36 -16.05
N ARG A 275 -7.71 3.60 -15.64
CA ARG A 275 -6.31 4.01 -15.75
C ARG A 275 -5.86 4.09 -17.20
N PHE A 276 -5.06 5.10 -17.53
CA PHE A 276 -4.57 5.21 -18.90
C PHE A 276 -3.42 4.21 -19.15
N LEU A 277 -3.60 3.34 -20.14
CA LEU A 277 -2.58 2.40 -20.63
C LEU A 277 -2.12 2.79 -22.05
N PRO A 278 -0.98 3.47 -22.22
CA PRO A 278 -0.52 3.94 -23.52
C PRO A 278 -0.14 2.81 -24.48
N GLU A 279 0.39 1.70 -23.96
CA GLU A 279 0.83 0.54 -24.73
C GLU A 279 -0.33 -0.08 -25.52
N LEU A 280 -1.51 -0.14 -24.91
CA LEU A 280 -2.74 -0.60 -25.53
C LEU A 280 -3.14 0.27 -26.73
N ILE A 281 -3.15 1.59 -26.57
CA ILE A 281 -3.51 2.51 -27.67
C ILE A 281 -2.48 2.43 -28.80
N ASN A 282 -1.19 2.37 -28.46
CA ASN A 282 -0.11 2.23 -29.43
C ASN A 282 -0.21 0.91 -30.19
N PHE A 283 -0.54 -0.20 -29.51
CA PHE A 283 -0.71 -1.49 -30.14
C PHE A 283 -1.91 -1.50 -31.09
N LEU A 284 -3.05 -0.96 -30.68
CA LEU A 284 -4.24 -0.85 -31.54
C LEU A 284 -3.98 0.04 -32.76
N ALA A 285 -3.31 1.19 -32.59
CA ALA A 285 -2.90 2.05 -33.70
C ALA A 285 -1.93 1.34 -34.65
N GLY A 286 -0.99 0.56 -34.11
CA GLY A 286 -0.07 -0.28 -34.88
C GLY A 286 -0.78 -1.39 -35.67
N THR A 287 -1.76 -2.05 -35.05
CA THR A 287 -2.61 -3.06 -35.72
C THR A 287 -3.40 -2.45 -36.87
N LEU A 288 -3.99 -1.27 -36.69
CA LEU A 288 -4.66 -0.54 -37.77
C LEU A 288 -3.67 -0.15 -38.88
N HIS A 289 -2.44 0.22 -38.53
CA HIS A 289 -1.40 0.55 -39.51
C HIS A 289 -1.03 -0.66 -40.39
N LEU A 290 -1.06 -1.88 -39.84
CA LEU A 290 -0.81 -3.11 -40.61
C LEU A 290 -1.90 -3.44 -41.64
N ALA A 291 -3.08 -2.82 -41.54
CA ALA A 291 -4.17 -2.97 -42.49
C ALA A 291 -4.15 -1.92 -43.62
N VAL A 292 -3.26 -0.92 -43.55
CA VAL A 292 -3.16 0.15 -44.54
C VAL A 292 -2.34 -0.30 -45.75
N GLN A 293 -2.90 -0.10 -46.96
CA GLN A 293 -2.23 -0.39 -48.23
C GLN A 293 -1.21 0.69 -48.62
N ASP A 294 -1.61 1.97 -48.60
CA ASP A 294 -0.76 3.09 -49.01
C ASP A 294 -0.07 3.77 -47.83
N LYS A 295 1.26 3.58 -47.72
CA LYS A 295 2.08 4.07 -46.58
C LYS A 295 2.98 5.27 -46.91
N THR A 296 2.77 5.91 -48.05
CA THR A 296 3.64 6.96 -48.58
C THR A 296 3.63 8.26 -47.75
N SER A 297 2.51 8.60 -47.10
CA SER A 297 2.37 9.80 -46.27
C SER A 297 1.51 9.57 -45.03
N LEU A 298 2.06 8.90 -44.01
CA LEU A 298 1.31 8.46 -42.83
C LEU A 298 0.66 9.62 -42.06
N GLY A 299 1.37 10.71 -41.78
CA GLY A 299 0.83 11.83 -41.00
C GLY A 299 0.54 11.48 -39.53
N TYR A 300 1.01 10.32 -39.07
CA TYR A 300 1.04 9.84 -37.69
C TYR A 300 2.35 9.09 -37.43
N ILE A 301 2.70 8.90 -36.15
CA ILE A 301 3.92 8.21 -35.73
C ILE A 301 3.58 6.75 -35.41
N VAL A 302 4.32 5.82 -36.00
CA VAL A 302 4.26 4.40 -35.67
C VAL A 302 5.28 4.12 -34.57
N VAL A 303 4.84 3.50 -33.48
CA VAL A 303 5.65 3.21 -32.29
C VAL A 303 6.00 1.70 -32.29
N PRO A 304 7.20 1.31 -31.80
CA PRO A 304 7.50 -0.10 -31.54
C PRO A 304 6.40 -0.79 -30.71
N PRO A 305 6.09 -2.07 -30.97
CA PRO A 305 6.87 -3.05 -31.75
C PRO A 305 6.65 -2.97 -33.28
N PHE A 306 5.74 -2.11 -33.74
CA PHE A 306 5.43 -1.94 -35.16
C PHE A 306 6.48 -1.07 -35.85
N ARG A 307 6.65 -1.29 -37.15
CA ARG A 307 7.58 -0.54 -38.00
C ARG A 307 6.81 0.10 -39.14
N PRO A 308 7.15 1.34 -39.54
CA PRO A 308 6.44 2.05 -40.62
C PRO A 308 6.59 1.37 -41.98
N SER A 309 7.67 0.61 -42.18
CA SER A 309 7.89 -0.20 -43.37
C SER A 309 8.60 -1.51 -43.00
N GLY A 310 8.29 -2.58 -43.73
CA GLY A 310 8.91 -3.88 -43.52
C GLY A 310 8.09 -5.04 -44.10
N LYS A 311 8.68 -6.24 -44.08
CA LYS A 311 8.07 -7.47 -44.62
C LYS A 311 6.72 -7.82 -43.98
N CYS A 312 6.58 -7.53 -42.70
CA CYS A 312 5.34 -7.78 -41.94
C CYS A 312 4.40 -6.56 -41.91
N SER A 313 4.72 -5.47 -42.63
CA SER A 313 3.93 -4.25 -42.54
C SER A 313 2.56 -4.39 -43.22
N ASP A 314 2.40 -5.28 -44.21
CA ASP A 314 1.15 -5.51 -44.94
C ASP A 314 0.39 -6.75 -44.43
N LEU A 315 0.64 -7.17 -43.18
CA LEU A 315 0.15 -8.44 -42.65
C LEU A 315 -1.39 -8.54 -42.65
N LEU A 316 -2.07 -7.41 -42.37
CA LEU A 316 -3.54 -7.32 -42.30
C LEU A 316 -4.17 -6.72 -43.57
N VAL A 317 -3.38 -6.48 -44.61
CA VAL A 317 -3.91 -6.02 -45.90
C VAL A 317 -4.70 -7.16 -46.54
N VAL A 318 -5.98 -6.92 -46.80
CA VAL A 318 -6.87 -7.85 -47.51
C VAL A 318 -6.42 -7.95 -48.97
N SER A 319 -6.27 -9.19 -49.46
CA SER A 319 -5.76 -9.45 -50.80
C SER A 319 -6.87 -9.38 -51.86
N ASP A 320 -8.07 -9.90 -51.55
CA ASP A 320 -9.19 -9.96 -52.50
C ASP A 320 -10.44 -9.21 -52.00
N ALA A 321 -11.01 -8.34 -52.85
CA ALA A 321 -12.24 -7.60 -52.55
C ALA A 321 -13.50 -8.50 -52.46
N GLU A 322 -13.43 -9.73 -52.98
CA GLU A 322 -14.49 -10.73 -52.89
C GLU A 322 -14.55 -11.41 -51.51
N SER A 323 -13.42 -11.49 -50.80
CA SER A 323 -13.33 -11.95 -49.41
C SER A 323 -14.17 -11.07 -48.48
N CYS A 324 -14.30 -9.76 -48.78
CA CYS A 324 -15.12 -8.83 -48.01
C CYS A 324 -16.63 -9.11 -48.11
N LYS A 325 -17.10 -9.78 -49.17
CA LYS A 325 -18.53 -10.08 -49.39
C LYS A 325 -18.97 -11.39 -48.75
N SER A 326 -18.05 -12.34 -48.62
CA SER A 326 -18.29 -13.67 -48.05
C SER A 326 -18.03 -13.74 -46.53
N TRP A 327 -17.43 -12.69 -45.97
CA TRP A 327 -17.08 -12.63 -44.56
C TRP A 327 -18.31 -12.36 -43.69
N SER A 328 -18.38 -13.08 -42.57
CA SER A 328 -19.33 -12.83 -41.49
C SER A 328 -18.57 -12.58 -40.18
N GLN A 329 -19.10 -11.66 -39.36
CA GLN A 329 -18.50 -11.33 -38.09
C GLN A 329 -18.51 -12.54 -37.16
N LYS A 330 -17.32 -13.00 -36.77
CA LYS A 330 -17.11 -14.09 -35.80
C LYS A 330 -16.22 -13.59 -34.67
N SER A 331 -16.32 -14.19 -33.49
CA SER A 331 -15.35 -13.96 -32.43
C SER A 331 -14.01 -14.61 -32.78
N LEU A 332 -12.90 -13.99 -32.37
CA LEU A 332 -11.59 -14.62 -32.43
C LEU A 332 -11.56 -15.76 -31.40
N PRO A 333 -11.32 -17.02 -31.82
CA PRO A 333 -11.22 -18.11 -30.88
C PRO A 333 -9.91 -17.99 -30.09
N LEU A 334 -9.98 -18.18 -28.77
CA LEU A 334 -8.79 -18.11 -27.90
C LEU A 334 -7.73 -19.16 -28.29
N SER A 335 -8.16 -20.32 -28.80
CA SER A 335 -7.29 -21.39 -29.30
C SER A 335 -6.42 -20.97 -30.49
N ALA A 336 -6.80 -19.94 -31.24
CA ALA A 336 -5.98 -19.41 -32.34
C ALA A 336 -4.70 -18.71 -31.85
N ALA A 337 -4.57 -18.40 -30.55
CA ALA A 337 -3.31 -17.94 -29.96
C ALA A 337 -2.28 -19.09 -29.84
N GLN A 338 -2.74 -20.33 -29.65
CA GLN A 338 -1.87 -21.51 -29.53
C GLN A 338 -1.51 -22.12 -30.87
N LEU A 339 -2.50 -22.32 -31.75
CA LEU A 339 -2.29 -22.89 -33.08
C LEU A 339 -3.27 -22.30 -34.08
N LEU A 340 -2.73 -21.66 -35.11
CA LEU A 340 -3.52 -21.08 -36.20
C LEU A 340 -3.28 -21.84 -37.50
N GLU A 341 -4.18 -22.78 -37.82
CA GLU A 341 -4.15 -23.51 -39.09
C GLU A 341 -5.02 -22.82 -40.15
N LEU A 342 -4.39 -22.03 -41.03
CA LEU A 342 -5.05 -21.37 -42.15
C LEU A 342 -4.64 -22.02 -43.47
N LYS A 343 -5.52 -22.86 -44.03
CA LYS A 343 -5.24 -23.68 -45.22
C LYS A 343 -5.43 -22.90 -46.53
N ASN A 344 -6.43 -22.01 -46.60
CA ASN A 344 -6.74 -21.24 -47.80
C ASN A 344 -6.44 -19.75 -47.66
N ASN A 345 -6.25 -19.06 -48.79
CA ASN A 345 -6.10 -17.59 -48.80
C ASN A 345 -7.39 -16.88 -48.35
N LEU A 346 -8.57 -17.44 -48.67
CA LEU A 346 -9.85 -16.94 -48.18
C LEU A 346 -9.93 -16.96 -46.65
N ASP A 347 -9.52 -18.07 -46.02
CA ASP A 347 -9.52 -18.20 -44.56
C ASP A 347 -8.57 -17.19 -43.90
N LYS A 348 -7.42 -16.92 -44.54
CA LYS A 348 -6.48 -15.87 -44.09
C LYS A 348 -7.10 -14.49 -44.17
N ASP A 349 -7.78 -14.16 -45.26
CA ASP A 349 -8.46 -12.88 -45.42
C ASP A 349 -9.63 -12.74 -44.44
N HIS A 350 -10.41 -13.79 -44.21
CA HIS A 350 -11.45 -13.81 -43.18
C HIS A 350 -10.87 -13.59 -41.79
N HIS A 351 -9.75 -14.23 -41.47
CA HIS A 351 -9.06 -14.04 -40.19
C HIS A 351 -8.50 -12.62 -40.05
N ARG A 352 -7.93 -12.03 -41.10
CA ARG A 352 -7.48 -10.62 -41.14
C ARG A 352 -8.63 -9.66 -40.86
N LEU A 353 -9.77 -9.87 -41.50
CA LEU A 353 -10.99 -9.07 -41.28
C LEU A 353 -11.51 -9.21 -39.85
N THR A 354 -11.47 -10.42 -39.27
CA THR A 354 -11.84 -10.65 -37.88
C THR A 354 -10.86 -9.99 -36.87
N CYS A 355 -9.56 -9.98 -37.18
CA CYS A 355 -8.57 -9.22 -36.40
C CYS A 355 -8.83 -7.71 -36.48
N LEU A 356 -9.20 -7.22 -37.66
CA LEU A 356 -9.55 -5.81 -37.85
C LEU A 356 -10.85 -5.45 -37.12
N SER A 357 -11.86 -6.32 -37.15
CA SER A 357 -13.13 -6.10 -36.44
C SER A 357 -12.95 -6.03 -34.93
N THR A 358 -12.14 -6.93 -34.37
CA THR A 358 -11.84 -6.93 -32.94
C THR A 358 -10.97 -5.73 -32.55
N CYS A 359 -10.01 -5.34 -33.39
CA CYS A 359 -9.24 -4.12 -33.19
C CYS A 359 -10.15 -2.86 -33.17
N LEU A 360 -11.09 -2.73 -34.11
CA LEU A 360 -12.03 -1.61 -34.14
C LEU A 360 -12.98 -1.61 -32.93
N ASP A 361 -13.50 -2.77 -32.51
CA ASP A 361 -14.32 -2.87 -31.30
C ASP A 361 -13.52 -2.46 -30.05
N LEU A 362 -12.26 -2.90 -29.93
CA LEU A 362 -11.37 -2.48 -28.84
C LEU A 362 -11.09 -0.97 -28.87
N VAL A 363 -10.86 -0.39 -30.04
CA VAL A 363 -10.70 1.07 -30.19
C VAL A 363 -11.97 1.79 -29.75
N LYS A 364 -13.16 1.32 -30.15
CA LYS A 364 -14.45 1.89 -29.70
C LYS A 364 -14.57 1.84 -28.18
N ARG A 365 -14.26 0.70 -27.54
CA ARG A 365 -14.25 0.56 -26.08
C ARG A 365 -13.26 1.50 -25.42
N CYS A 366 -12.06 1.64 -25.96
CA CYS A 366 -11.04 2.58 -25.48
C CYS A 366 -11.50 4.04 -25.60
N CYS A 367 -12.14 4.42 -26.71
CA CYS A 367 -12.69 5.76 -26.90
C CYS A 367 -13.74 6.09 -25.83
N LEU A 368 -14.63 5.14 -25.52
CA LEU A 368 -15.65 5.31 -24.48
C LEU A 368 -15.07 5.36 -23.06
N LEU A 369 -14.03 4.56 -22.79
CA LEU A 369 -13.37 4.48 -21.50
C LEU A 369 -12.56 5.75 -21.20
N TYR A 370 -11.86 6.29 -22.20
CA TYR A 370 -10.95 7.43 -22.05
C TYR A 370 -11.56 8.79 -22.41
N LYS A 371 -12.86 8.87 -22.72
CA LYS A 371 -13.55 10.11 -23.12
C LYS A 371 -13.39 11.26 -22.11
N ASP A 372 -13.23 10.93 -20.83
CA ASP A 372 -13.15 11.89 -19.72
C ASP A 372 -11.72 12.46 -19.56
N LEU A 373 -10.72 11.93 -20.29
CA LEU A 373 -9.33 12.41 -20.22
C LEU A 373 -9.15 13.76 -20.90
N MET A 374 -8.44 14.69 -20.25
CA MET A 374 -8.11 16.01 -20.82
C MET A 374 -7.29 15.91 -22.12
N SER A 375 -6.45 14.87 -22.24
CA SER A 375 -5.59 14.64 -23.41
C SER A 375 -6.23 13.74 -24.47
N PHE A 376 -7.53 13.44 -24.38
CA PHE A 376 -8.23 12.53 -25.28
C PHE A 376 -8.03 12.88 -26.77
N SER A 377 -8.19 14.16 -27.11
CA SER A 377 -8.04 14.64 -28.49
C SER A 377 -6.66 14.35 -29.09
N HIS A 378 -5.60 14.48 -28.29
CA HIS A 378 -4.22 14.22 -28.71
C HIS A 378 -3.90 12.73 -28.79
N ILE A 379 -4.41 11.93 -27.85
CA ILE A 379 -4.18 10.48 -27.81
C ILE A 379 -4.84 9.79 -29.01
N PHE A 380 -6.06 10.17 -29.36
CA PHE A 380 -6.81 9.55 -30.47
C PHE A 380 -6.63 10.25 -31.82
N GLN A 381 -5.88 11.35 -31.89
CA GLN A 381 -5.56 12.03 -33.15
C GLN A 381 -4.89 11.07 -34.17
N PRO A 382 -3.86 10.27 -33.82
CA PRO A 382 -3.24 9.32 -34.74
C PRO A 382 -4.24 8.33 -35.33
N ILE A 383 -5.10 7.76 -34.48
CA ILE A 383 -6.14 6.81 -34.88
C ILE A 383 -7.15 7.49 -35.81
N ARG A 384 -7.60 8.71 -35.49
CA ARG A 384 -8.48 9.50 -36.37
C ARG A 384 -7.84 9.75 -37.74
N THR A 385 -6.56 10.13 -37.78
CA THR A 385 -5.87 10.35 -39.06
C THR A 385 -5.73 9.07 -39.87
N LEU A 386 -5.51 7.93 -39.21
CA LEU A 386 -5.41 6.63 -39.85
C LEU A 386 -6.76 6.22 -40.45
N LEU A 387 -7.83 6.28 -39.66
CA LEU A 387 -9.18 5.91 -40.09
C LEU A 387 -9.72 6.84 -41.20
N SER A 388 -9.43 8.14 -41.14
CA SER A 388 -9.97 9.11 -42.13
C SER A 388 -9.20 9.17 -43.45
N LYS A 389 -7.86 9.04 -43.42
CA LYS A 389 -7.01 9.24 -44.61
C LYS A 389 -6.56 7.93 -45.26
N HIS A 390 -6.35 6.88 -44.48
CA HIS A 390 -5.61 5.69 -44.91
C HIS A 390 -6.46 4.43 -44.98
N LEU A 391 -7.46 4.30 -44.11
CA LEU A 391 -8.39 3.17 -44.14
C LEU A 391 -9.76 3.64 -44.66
N SER A 392 -9.92 3.62 -45.99
CA SER A 392 -11.18 4.06 -46.60
C SER A 392 -12.32 3.07 -46.31
N ALA A 393 -13.47 3.59 -45.87
CA ALA A 393 -14.64 2.77 -45.57
C ALA A 393 -15.15 1.96 -46.78
N GLN A 394 -14.77 2.35 -48.01
CA GLN A 394 -15.16 1.66 -49.23
C GLN A 394 -14.51 0.28 -49.40
N ALA A 395 -13.35 0.05 -48.78
CA ALA A 395 -12.62 -1.21 -48.85
C ALA A 395 -13.07 -2.25 -47.79
N LEU A 396 -13.89 -1.83 -46.81
CA LEU A 396 -14.30 -2.65 -45.68
C LEU A 396 -15.68 -3.30 -45.90
N PRO A 397 -15.98 -4.44 -45.26
CA PRO A 397 -17.33 -4.99 -45.13
C PRO A 397 -18.28 -4.04 -44.38
N ASP A 398 -19.58 -4.10 -44.65
CA ASP A 398 -20.61 -3.21 -44.08
C ASP A 398 -20.60 -3.07 -42.53
N PRO A 399 -20.53 -4.15 -41.72
CA PRO A 399 -20.47 -4.01 -40.26
C PRO A 399 -19.19 -3.29 -39.77
N LEU A 400 -18.10 -3.36 -40.54
CA LEU A 400 -16.87 -2.64 -40.22
C LEU A 400 -16.94 -1.17 -40.61
N LYS A 401 -17.75 -0.82 -41.61
CA LYS A 401 -18.05 0.58 -41.97
C LYS A 401 -18.84 1.26 -40.85
N GLU A 402 -19.82 0.57 -40.28
CA GLU A 402 -20.61 1.09 -39.15
C GLU A 402 -19.68 1.39 -37.96
N LEU A 403 -18.88 0.40 -37.52
CA LEU A 403 -17.91 0.60 -36.43
C LEU A 403 -16.91 1.72 -36.72
N HIS A 404 -16.41 1.80 -37.96
CA HIS A 404 -15.50 2.87 -38.39
C HIS A 404 -16.15 4.25 -38.26
N SER A 405 -17.39 4.40 -38.73
CA SER A 405 -18.13 5.66 -38.66
C SER A 405 -18.42 6.08 -37.23
N GLU A 406 -18.86 5.15 -36.37
CA GLU A 406 -19.13 5.40 -34.96
C GLU A 406 -17.88 5.88 -34.21
N ILE A 407 -16.72 5.27 -34.47
CA ILE A 407 -15.46 5.68 -33.84
C ILE A 407 -15.08 7.12 -34.25
N LEU A 408 -15.23 7.45 -35.54
CA LEU A 408 -14.96 8.81 -36.03
C LEU A 408 -15.91 9.84 -35.43
N GLU A 409 -17.19 9.50 -35.28
CA GLU A 409 -18.18 10.34 -34.61
C GLU A 409 -17.79 10.58 -33.15
N ILE A 410 -17.46 9.53 -32.38
CA ILE A 410 -17.04 9.65 -30.98
C ILE A 410 -15.81 10.55 -30.85
N ILE A 411 -14.78 10.35 -31.67
CA ILE A 411 -13.55 11.15 -31.59
C ILE A 411 -13.81 12.61 -31.99
N SER A 412 -14.70 12.85 -32.96
CA SER A 412 -15.03 14.22 -33.42
C SER A 412 -15.98 14.95 -32.47
N GLY A 413 -16.83 14.22 -31.75
CA GLY A 413 -17.85 14.76 -30.85
C GLY A 413 -17.30 15.26 -29.51
N VAL A 414 -16.10 14.84 -29.11
CA VAL A 414 -15.46 15.33 -27.89
C VAL A 414 -14.83 16.71 -28.15
N PRO A 415 -15.36 17.79 -27.56
CA PRO A 415 -14.78 19.12 -27.72
C PRO A 415 -13.39 19.14 -27.10
N ALA A 416 -12.41 19.68 -27.82
CA ALA A 416 -11.06 19.82 -27.31
C ALA A 416 -11.04 20.90 -26.21
N ALA A 417 -11.20 20.47 -24.95
CA ALA A 417 -11.10 21.33 -23.79
C ALA A 417 -9.62 21.71 -23.57
N HIS A 418 -9.15 22.72 -24.30
CA HIS A 418 -7.82 23.30 -24.12
C HIS A 418 -7.79 24.23 -22.90
N SER A 419 -8.09 23.71 -21.72
CA SER A 419 -7.79 24.45 -20.48
C SER A 419 -6.28 24.39 -20.24
N ARG A 420 -5.67 25.55 -19.96
CA ARG A 420 -4.26 25.60 -19.59
C ARG A 420 -4.08 24.83 -18.28
N LEU A 421 -3.06 23.98 -18.19
CA LEU A 421 -2.73 23.31 -16.93
C LEU A 421 -2.36 24.36 -15.88
N ILE A 422 -3.07 24.35 -14.76
CA ILE A 422 -2.81 25.22 -13.61
C ILE A 422 -2.24 24.30 -12.53
N LEU A 423 -0.99 24.54 -12.12
CA LEU A 423 -0.44 23.87 -10.95
C LEU A 423 -1.28 24.24 -9.73
N GLU A 424 -1.70 23.24 -8.97
CA GLU A 424 -2.44 23.47 -7.74
C GLU A 424 -1.62 24.37 -6.81
N LYS A 425 -2.19 25.53 -6.47
CA LYS A 425 -1.57 26.43 -5.51
C LYS A 425 -1.69 25.78 -4.13
N LYS A 426 -0.56 25.51 -3.49
CA LYS A 426 -0.53 25.06 -2.09
C LYS A 426 -1.31 26.06 -1.24
N LYS A 427 -2.21 25.55 -0.40
CA LYS A 427 -2.88 26.40 0.60
C LYS A 427 -1.79 27.02 1.50
N PRO A 428 -1.89 28.32 1.83
CA PRO A 428 -0.91 28.96 2.69
C PRO A 428 -0.87 28.24 4.05
N ILE A 429 0.33 27.97 4.55
CA ILE A 429 0.53 27.30 5.84
C ILE A 429 -0.03 28.24 6.93
N PRO A 430 -0.96 27.77 7.79
CA PRO A 430 -1.49 28.59 8.86
C PRO A 430 -0.37 28.98 9.83
N LEU A 431 -0.49 30.17 10.45
CA LEU A 431 0.44 30.61 11.48
C LEU A 431 0.48 29.56 12.60
N LYS A 432 1.69 29.22 13.07
CA LYS A 432 1.87 28.31 14.21
C LYS A 432 1.20 28.91 15.44
N LEU A 433 0.15 28.24 15.94
CA LEU A 433 -0.51 28.63 17.17
C LEU A 433 0.35 28.15 18.35
N LEU A 434 0.79 29.07 19.20
CA LEU A 434 1.47 28.74 20.44
C LEU A 434 0.42 28.61 21.56
N THR A 435 0.48 27.52 22.31
CA THR A 435 -0.38 27.37 23.50
C THR A 435 0.09 28.34 24.58
N PRO A 436 -0.76 29.25 25.08
CA PRO A 436 -0.38 30.14 26.16
C PRO A 436 -0.07 29.31 27.42
N LYS A 437 0.99 29.68 28.13
CA LYS A 437 1.29 29.10 29.45
C LYS A 437 0.31 29.66 30.47
N ILE A 438 -0.82 28.99 30.65
CA ILE A 438 -1.82 29.35 31.66
C ILE A 438 -1.27 28.90 33.02
N VAL A 439 -1.11 29.85 33.94
CA VAL A 439 -0.74 29.59 35.33
C VAL A 439 -1.97 29.86 36.18
N GLU A 440 -2.53 28.81 36.79
CA GLU A 440 -3.63 28.96 37.74
C GLU A 440 -3.14 29.72 38.99
N ILE A 441 -3.53 30.99 39.12
CA ILE A 441 -3.23 31.83 40.28
C ILE A 441 -4.20 31.45 41.40
N LEU A 442 -3.85 30.42 42.18
CA LEU A 442 -4.68 29.94 43.30
C LEU A 442 -4.57 30.82 44.56
N ASP A 443 -3.52 31.64 44.71
CA ASP A 443 -3.33 32.54 45.85
C ASP A 443 -2.73 33.87 45.38
N TYR A 444 -3.43 35.00 45.60
CA TYR A 444 -2.88 36.33 45.39
C TYR A 444 -1.59 36.51 46.23
N GLY A 445 -0.45 36.69 45.55
CA GLY A 445 0.81 37.12 46.18
C GLY A 445 1.86 36.03 46.46
N LYS A 446 1.60 34.75 46.17
CA LYS A 446 2.66 33.71 46.23
C LYS A 446 3.15 33.39 44.82
N LYS A 447 4.42 33.70 44.52
CA LYS A 447 5.08 33.22 43.30
C LYS A 447 5.16 31.68 43.36
N ARG A 448 4.32 30.97 42.61
CA ARG A 448 4.53 29.55 42.29
C ARG A 448 5.39 29.46 41.03
N GLY A 449 6.42 28.62 41.08
CA GLY A 449 7.38 28.44 39.98
C GLY A 449 8.80 28.14 40.44
N SER A 450 9.13 28.35 41.73
CA SER A 450 10.40 27.92 42.29
C SER A 450 10.34 26.46 42.74
N ASN A 451 11.44 25.74 42.49
CA ASN A 451 11.60 24.35 42.89
C ASN A 451 11.45 24.23 44.42
N ARG A 452 11.07 23.06 44.94
CA ARG A 452 10.83 22.88 46.39
C ARG A 452 12.03 23.35 47.21
N GLU A 453 13.23 23.02 46.75
CA GLU A 453 14.50 23.39 47.36
C GLU A 453 14.75 24.89 47.39
N GLU A 454 14.42 25.59 46.30
CA GLU A 454 14.59 27.04 46.22
C GLU A 454 13.65 27.77 47.19
N ARG A 455 12.41 27.27 47.32
CA ARG A 455 11.43 27.81 48.27
C ARG A 455 11.88 27.59 49.72
N GLU A 456 12.44 26.42 50.02
CA GLU A 456 13.00 26.14 51.34
C GLU A 456 14.22 27.03 51.62
N ARG A 457 15.10 27.23 50.63
CA ARG A 457 16.27 28.13 50.72
C ARG A 457 15.85 29.57 51.00
N GLU A 458 14.83 30.09 50.31
CA GLU A 458 14.29 31.43 50.55
C GLU A 458 13.65 31.55 51.94
N ARG A 459 12.89 30.53 52.38
CA ARG A 459 12.31 30.48 53.72
C ARG A 459 13.38 30.50 54.81
N LEU A 460 14.46 29.74 54.62
CA LEU A 460 15.60 29.71 55.55
C LEU A 460 16.34 31.05 55.56
N LYS A 461 16.61 31.66 54.41
CA LYS A 461 17.20 33.01 54.31
C LYS A 461 16.35 34.05 55.03
N HIS A 462 15.03 33.99 54.89
CA HIS A 462 14.11 34.90 55.58
C HIS A 462 14.14 34.69 57.10
N LYS A 463 14.07 33.43 57.56
CA LYS A 463 14.20 33.10 59.00
C LYS A 463 15.53 33.61 59.57
N TYR A 464 16.64 33.32 58.91
CA TYR A 464 17.97 33.80 59.31
C TYR A 464 18.01 35.32 59.45
N LYS A 465 17.53 36.06 58.44
CA LYS A 465 17.49 37.53 58.49
C LYS A 465 16.61 38.06 59.62
N LYS A 466 15.49 37.39 59.93
CA LYS A 466 14.58 37.78 61.01
C LYS A 466 15.23 37.57 62.38
N GLU A 467 15.80 36.39 62.61
CA GLU A 467 16.49 36.05 63.86
C GLU A 467 17.72 36.93 64.08
N PHE A 468 18.54 37.13 63.05
CA PHE A 468 19.72 37.99 63.11
C PHE A 468 19.36 39.44 63.47
N LYS A 469 18.30 40.00 62.84
CA LYS A 469 17.79 41.32 63.18
C LYS A 469 17.16 41.37 64.57
N GLY A 470 16.63 40.26 65.08
CA GLY A 470 16.13 40.12 66.45
C GLY A 470 17.26 40.20 67.47
N ALA A 471 18.24 39.31 67.34
CA ALA A 471 19.42 39.25 68.22
C ALA A 471 20.18 40.58 68.25
N LEU A 472 20.40 41.21 67.09
CA LEU A 472 21.07 42.51 67.02
C LEU A 472 20.27 43.61 67.74
N ARG A 473 18.93 43.55 67.72
CA ARG A 473 18.10 44.51 68.45
C ARG A 473 18.19 44.32 69.95
N GLU A 474 18.26 43.10 70.45
CA GLU A 474 18.45 42.82 71.88
C GLU A 474 19.85 43.25 72.35
N ILE A 475 20.92 42.91 71.62
CA ILE A 475 22.29 43.38 71.95
C ILE A 475 22.36 44.91 72.02
N ARG A 476 21.65 45.62 71.12
CA ARG A 476 21.57 47.09 71.17
C ARG A 476 20.77 47.62 72.37
N LYS A 477 19.80 46.88 72.89
CA LYS A 477 19.09 47.25 74.12
C LYS A 477 19.97 47.00 75.34
N ASP A 478 20.67 45.88 75.39
CA ASP A 478 21.55 45.51 76.51
C ASP A 478 22.72 46.49 76.62
N THR A 479 23.35 46.85 75.50
CA THR A 479 24.42 47.85 75.49
C THR A 479 23.94 49.21 75.99
N ARG A 480 22.72 49.63 75.64
CA ARG A 480 22.10 50.85 76.18
C ARG A 480 21.79 50.75 77.67
N PHE A 481 21.34 49.58 78.13
CA PHE A 481 21.06 49.33 79.54
C PHE A 481 22.35 49.42 80.37
N LEU A 482 23.40 48.68 79.98
CA LEU A 482 24.70 48.71 80.64
C LEU A 482 25.34 50.11 80.62
N ALA A 483 25.17 50.86 79.53
CA ALA A 483 25.66 52.23 79.47
C ALA A 483 24.96 53.14 80.49
N ARG A 484 23.65 53.00 80.67
CA ARG A 484 22.89 53.75 81.70
C ARG A 484 23.30 53.36 83.11
N GLU A 485 23.46 52.06 83.37
CA GLU A 485 23.87 51.55 84.68
C GLU A 485 25.27 52.05 85.06
N LYS A 486 26.24 51.93 84.15
CA LYS A 486 27.60 52.49 84.34
C LYS A 486 27.58 53.99 84.58
N LEU A 487 26.72 54.74 83.89
CA LEU A 487 26.59 56.19 84.08
C LEU A 487 26.04 56.50 85.47
N ASN A 488 25.00 55.79 85.92
CA ASN A 488 24.44 55.93 87.27
C ASN A 488 25.49 55.63 88.34
N GLU A 489 26.25 54.54 88.21
CA GLU A 489 27.34 54.20 89.13
C GLU A 489 28.43 55.28 89.20
N VAL A 490 28.76 55.92 88.07
CA VAL A 490 29.71 57.04 88.04
C VAL A 490 29.11 58.27 88.74
N MET A 491 27.84 58.60 88.47
CA MET A 491 27.16 59.72 89.11
C MET A 491 27.05 59.55 90.63
N ASP A 492 26.74 58.34 91.10
CA ASP A 492 26.64 58.02 92.52
C ASP A 492 28.00 58.18 93.20
N ARG A 493 29.07 57.59 92.62
CA ARG A 493 30.45 57.76 93.10
C ARG A 493 30.90 59.22 93.15
N ASP A 494 30.57 60.00 92.13
CA ASP A 494 30.87 61.43 92.09
C ASP A 494 30.07 62.22 93.13
N SER A 495 28.81 61.84 93.37
CA SER A 495 27.96 62.46 94.40
C SER A 495 28.50 62.19 95.81
N GLU A 496 28.95 60.96 96.08
CA GLU A 496 29.58 60.55 97.33
C GLU A 496 30.90 61.29 97.53
N ARG A 497 31.74 61.36 96.49
CA ARG A 497 32.99 62.14 96.53
C ARG A 497 32.72 63.61 96.82
N LYS A 498 31.74 64.23 96.15
CA LYS A 498 31.34 65.63 96.40
C LYS A 498 30.78 65.84 97.80
N LYS A 499 30.06 64.88 98.38
CA LYS A 499 29.61 64.93 99.78
C LYS A 499 30.80 64.90 100.74
N LYS A 500 31.70 63.92 100.59
CA LYS A 500 32.94 63.80 101.40
C LYS A 500 33.81 65.06 101.30
N VAL A 501 33.99 65.61 100.10
CA VAL A 501 34.74 66.85 99.90
C VAL A 501 34.07 68.03 100.60
N ARG A 502 32.73 68.16 100.54
CA ARG A 502 31.98 69.19 101.28
C ARG A 502 32.12 69.05 102.79
N GLU A 503 32.05 67.83 103.32
CA GLU A 503 32.27 67.55 104.74
C GLU A 503 33.68 67.97 105.18
N LEU A 504 34.71 67.62 104.40
CA LEU A 504 36.09 68.05 104.64
C LEU A 504 36.23 69.58 104.63
N PHE A 505 35.69 70.26 103.61
CA PHE A 505 35.70 71.73 103.56
C PHE A 505 34.91 72.37 104.71
N GLY A 506 33.79 71.77 105.13
CA GLY A 506 33.02 72.22 106.30
C GLY A 506 33.82 72.07 107.60
N SER A 507 34.56 70.98 107.76
CA SER A 507 35.45 70.77 108.91
C SER A 507 36.60 71.81 108.93
N LEU A 508 37.22 72.08 107.78
CA LEU A 508 38.24 73.12 107.63
C LEU A 508 37.71 74.52 107.95
N ALA A 509 36.51 74.86 107.48
CA ALA A 509 35.87 76.15 107.79
C ALA A 509 35.57 76.30 109.28
N THR A 510 35.20 75.19 109.95
CA THR A 510 34.98 75.17 111.41
C THR A 510 36.30 75.43 112.15
N GLN A 511 37.39 74.78 111.75
CA GLN A 511 38.74 75.02 112.29
C GLN A 511 39.19 76.48 112.09
N GLU A 512 38.92 77.07 110.92
CA GLU A 512 39.22 78.49 110.67
C GLU A 512 38.41 79.41 111.58
N GLY A 513 37.14 79.07 111.83
CA GLY A 513 36.26 79.75 112.78
C GLY A 513 36.80 79.70 114.22
N GLU A 514 37.20 78.52 114.68
CA GLU A 514 37.83 78.31 116.00
C GLU A 514 39.15 79.09 116.12
N TRP A 515 39.98 79.08 115.07
CA TRP A 515 41.22 79.85 115.04
C TRP A 515 40.97 81.36 115.12
N LYS A 516 39.98 81.88 114.38
CA LYS A 516 39.55 83.29 114.48
C LYS A 516 39.01 83.63 115.87
N ALA A 517 38.26 82.72 116.51
CA ALA A 517 37.76 82.90 117.86
C ALA A 517 38.91 82.93 118.90
N LEU A 518 39.90 82.05 118.79
CA LEU A 518 41.12 82.07 119.59
C LEU A 518 41.91 83.37 119.40
N LYS A 519 42.05 83.85 118.16
CA LYS A 519 42.70 85.13 117.85
C LYS A 519 41.97 86.32 118.48
N ARG A 520 40.64 86.32 118.49
CA ARG A 520 39.84 87.35 119.19
C ARG A 520 39.98 87.30 120.71
N ARG A 521 40.10 86.09 121.30
CA ARG A 521 40.33 85.92 122.75
C ARG A 521 41.73 86.37 123.19
N LYS A 522 42.75 86.22 122.35
CA LYS A 522 44.11 86.74 122.63
C LYS A 522 44.24 88.27 122.53
N ASN A 523 43.33 88.92 121.82
CA ASN A 523 43.32 90.37 121.61
C ASN A 523 42.42 91.15 122.60
N LYS A 524 41.87 90.46 123.62
CA LYS A 524 41.23 91.04 124.80
C LYS A 524 42.13 90.75 125.99
#